data_AF-A0A379W454-F1
#
_entry.id   AF-A0A379W454-F1
#
_cell.length_a   1.000
_cell.length_b   1.000
_cell.length_c   1.000
_cell.angle_alpha   90.00
_cell.angle_beta   90.00
_cell.angle_gamma   90.00
#
_symmetry.space_group_name_H-M   'P 1'
#
loop_
_entity.id
_entity.type
_entity.pdbx_description
1 polymer ?
#
loop_
_entity_poly.entity_id
_entity_poly.type
_entity_poly.pdbx_seq_one_letter_code
_entity_poly.pdbx_strand_id
1 'polypeptide(L)'
;MAEKKSQGVKWLPFILILVIAAGLWQLTPPSGLSAPAWHSAIIFVATIASIVAKVLPIGAVGIIGITVFALAYAAGDKTASGAITTALSELNSSLIWLIVVAFMIARGFIKTGLGRRIALQMIRLLGKRTLGLAYGLAFADLILSPAMPSNTARCGGVIYPIADSLARSFDSHPEDESRSKIGTFLITCIGNVNDVTAALFMTGYTGNLLAVKLAANAALR
;
A
#
# COMPACT_ATOMS: atom_id res chain seq x y z
N MET A 1 -21.38 11.34 -8.45
CA MET A 1 -20.00 11.45 -8.95
C MET A 1 -19.31 12.51 -8.10
N ALA A 2 -18.64 12.11 -7.01
CA ALA A 2 -18.04 13.08 -6.09
C ALA A 2 -16.83 13.73 -6.77
N GLU A 3 -16.81 15.06 -6.82
CA GLU A 3 -15.69 15.87 -7.30
C GLU A 3 -14.41 15.43 -6.59
N LYS A 4 -13.45 14.88 -7.34
CA LYS A 4 -12.16 14.49 -6.82
C LYS A 4 -11.33 15.77 -6.63
N LYS A 5 -11.54 16.46 -5.50
CA LYS A 5 -10.79 17.65 -5.12
C LYS A 5 -9.30 17.34 -5.26
N SER A 6 -8.61 18.06 -6.14
CA SER A 6 -7.15 17.96 -6.30
C SER A 6 -6.53 18.13 -4.91
N GLN A 7 -5.85 17.11 -4.41
CA GLN A 7 -5.11 17.26 -3.15
C GLN A 7 -3.95 18.21 -3.44
N GLY A 8 -4.15 19.49 -3.12
CA GLY A 8 -3.07 20.47 -3.14
C GLY A 8 -1.95 20.08 -2.19
N VAL A 9 -0.75 20.58 -2.47
CA VAL A 9 0.44 20.32 -1.63
C VAL A 9 0.19 20.79 -0.21
N LYS A 10 0.47 19.94 0.78
CA LYS A 10 0.49 20.37 2.18
C LYS A 10 1.81 21.07 2.49
N TRP A 11 1.84 22.38 2.28
CA TRP A 11 3.05 23.19 2.39
C TRP A 11 3.68 23.18 3.79
N LEU A 12 2.88 23.25 4.85
CA LEU A 12 3.40 23.29 6.21
C LEU A 12 4.24 22.05 6.57
N PRO A 13 3.73 20.81 6.47
CA PRO A 13 4.56 19.63 6.74
C PRO A 13 5.71 19.50 5.74
N PHE A 14 5.54 19.91 4.49
CA PHE A 14 6.61 19.87 3.50
C PHE A 14 7.81 20.75 3.90
N ILE A 15 7.55 22.01 4.25
CA ILE A 15 8.59 22.96 4.66
C ILE A 15 9.28 22.47 5.93
N LEU A 16 8.54 21.97 6.92
CA LEU A 16 9.14 21.43 8.14
C LEU A 16 10.09 20.27 7.86
N ILE A 17 9.67 19.32 7.01
CA ILE A 17 10.52 18.18 6.61
C ILE A 17 11.77 18.67 5.88
N LEU A 18 11.63 19.63 4.96
CA LEU A 18 12.77 20.19 4.23
C LEU A 18 13.76 20.90 5.15
N VAL A 19 13.27 21.71 6.10
CA VAL A 19 14.11 22.42 7.07
C VAL A 19 14.88 21.43 7.94
N ILE A 20 14.21 20.39 8.44
CA ILE A 20 14.86 19.34 9.25
C ILE A 20 15.91 18.61 8.42
N ALA A 21 15.57 18.19 7.19
CA ALA A 21 16.50 17.50 6.30
C ALA A 21 17.72 18.36 5.96
N ALA A 22 17.51 19.65 5.65
CA ALA A 22 18.58 20.59 5.37
C ALA A 22 19.48 20.85 6.59
N GLY A 23 18.90 20.93 7.80
CA GLY A 23 19.65 21.03 9.04
C GLY A 23 20.52 19.80 9.28
N LEU A 24 19.95 18.59 9.15
CA LEU A 24 20.68 17.34 9.29
C LEU A 24 21.80 17.17 8.24
N TRP A 25 21.59 17.70 7.03
CA TRP A 25 22.57 17.65 5.95
C TRP A 25 23.87 18.40 6.29
N GLN A 26 23.80 19.46 7.08
CA GLN A 26 24.97 20.23 7.49
C GLN A 26 25.70 19.63 8.70
N LEU A 27 25.08 18.68 9.40
CA LEU A 27 25.71 18.02 10.54
C LEU A 27 26.71 16.97 10.07
N THR A 28 27.81 16.83 10.81
CA THR A 28 28.77 15.75 10.60
C THR A 28 28.10 14.39 10.79
N PRO A 29 28.36 13.42 9.89
CA PRO A 29 27.83 12.06 10.04
C PRO A 29 28.14 11.48 11.42
N PRO A 30 27.20 10.74 12.04
CA PRO A 30 27.47 10.00 13.26
C PRO A 30 28.64 9.03 13.08
N SER A 31 29.37 8.73 14.16
CA SER A 31 30.52 7.82 14.13
C SER A 31 30.15 6.47 13.51
N GLY A 32 30.92 6.02 12.51
CA GLY A 32 30.70 4.76 11.80
C GLY A 32 29.89 4.88 10.51
N LEU A 33 29.37 6.06 10.16
CA LEU A 33 28.69 6.33 8.88
C LEU A 33 29.60 7.13 7.93
N SER A 34 29.63 6.72 6.67
CA SER A 34 30.21 7.54 5.60
C SER A 34 29.30 8.71 5.26
N ALA A 35 29.85 9.80 4.71
CA ALA A 35 29.05 10.95 4.29
C ALA A 35 27.97 10.57 3.24
N PRO A 36 28.25 9.72 2.22
CA PRO A 36 27.20 9.25 1.32
C PRO A 36 26.09 8.45 2.03
N ALA A 37 26.44 7.59 2.99
CA ALA A 37 25.45 6.84 3.75
C ALA A 37 24.55 7.77 4.59
N TRP A 38 25.12 8.82 5.18
CA TRP A 38 24.37 9.82 5.94
C TRP A 38 23.39 10.61 5.07
N HIS A 39 23.84 11.13 3.93
CA HIS A 39 23.00 11.85 2.97
C HIS A 39 21.88 10.97 2.41
N SER A 40 22.19 9.72 2.07
CA SER A 40 21.20 8.73 1.63
C SER A 40 20.13 8.48 2.70
N ALA A 41 20.53 8.36 3.97
CA ALA A 41 19.61 8.17 5.09
C ALA A 41 18.71 9.39 5.32
N ILE A 42 19.25 10.61 5.22
CA ILE A 42 18.45 11.85 5.34
C ILE A 42 17.36 11.90 4.28
N ILE A 43 17.70 11.64 3.01
CA ILE A 43 16.74 11.65 1.90
C ILE A 43 15.68 10.57 2.10
N PHE A 44 16.09 9.37 2.53
CA PHE A 44 15.18 8.28 2.84
C PHE A 44 14.16 8.68 3.92
N VAL A 45 14.63 9.18 5.07
CA VAL A 45 13.76 9.60 6.19
C VAL A 45 12.84 10.75 5.77
N ALA A 46 13.34 11.75 5.04
CA ALA A 46 12.55 12.86 4.53
C ALA A 46 11.45 12.38 3.55
N THR A 47 11.76 11.41 2.71
CA THR A 47 10.80 10.79 1.78
C THR A 47 9.70 10.06 2.55
N ILE A 48 10.06 9.23 3.54
CA ILE A 48 9.09 8.51 4.38
C ILE A 48 8.22 9.49 5.17
N ALA A 49 8.81 10.51 5.80
CA ALA A 49 8.07 11.53 6.52
C ALA A 49 7.07 12.25 5.60
N SER A 50 7.45 12.54 4.35
CA SER A 50 6.57 13.18 3.36
C SER A 50 5.38 12.29 2.97
N ILE A 51 5.60 10.98 2.86
CA ILE A 51 4.54 9.99 2.60
C ILE A 51 3.57 9.92 3.79
N VAL A 52 4.09 9.81 5.02
CA VAL A 52 3.28 9.71 6.25
C VAL A 52 2.47 10.98 6.48
N ALA A 53 3.07 12.16 6.29
CA ALA A 53 2.39 13.44 6.39
C ALA A 53 1.38 13.69 5.24
N LYS A 54 1.38 12.83 4.21
CA LYS A 54 0.56 12.95 2.99
C LYS A 54 0.76 14.32 2.34
N VAL A 55 2.01 14.72 2.15
CA VAL A 55 2.38 16.00 1.52
C VAL A 55 1.88 16.06 0.08
N LEU A 56 2.10 14.96 -0.63
CA LEU A 56 1.77 14.72 -2.04
C LEU A 56 1.39 13.23 -2.20
N PRO A 57 0.79 12.83 -3.33
CA PRO A 57 0.57 11.42 -3.64
C PRO A 57 1.87 10.61 -3.56
N ILE A 58 1.78 9.38 -3.03
CA ILE A 58 2.96 8.53 -2.75
C ILE A 58 3.89 8.35 -3.97
N GLY A 59 3.32 8.23 -5.17
CA GLY A 59 4.11 8.12 -6.41
C GLY A 59 4.86 9.41 -6.77
N ALA A 60 4.25 10.57 -6.53
CA ALA A 60 4.91 11.86 -6.76
C ALA A 60 6.06 12.07 -5.77
N VAL A 61 5.84 11.78 -4.49
CA VAL A 61 6.90 11.84 -3.47
C VAL A 61 8.04 10.87 -3.80
N GLY A 62 7.73 9.66 -4.26
CA GLY A 62 8.73 8.67 -4.67
C GLY A 62 9.60 9.14 -5.84
N ILE A 63 8.99 9.69 -6.90
CA ILE A 63 9.74 10.24 -8.05
C ILE A 63 10.62 11.41 -7.61
N ILE A 64 10.07 12.35 -6.83
CA ILE A 64 10.85 13.49 -6.31
C ILE A 64 12.02 12.99 -5.46
N GLY A 65 11.81 12.00 -4.59
CA GLY A 65 12.86 11.40 -3.77
C GLY A 65 13.99 10.80 -4.62
N ILE A 66 13.66 10.02 -5.65
CA ILE A 66 14.64 9.45 -6.60
C ILE A 66 15.40 10.57 -7.33
N THR A 67 14.68 11.60 -7.79
CA THR A 67 15.30 12.76 -8.47
C THR A 67 16.26 13.49 -7.54
N VAL A 68 15.85 13.81 -6.30
CA VAL A 68 16.71 14.48 -5.31
C VAL A 68 17.91 13.60 -4.95
N PHE A 69 17.72 12.29 -4.80
CA PHE A 69 18.81 11.35 -4.53
C PHE A 69 19.89 11.38 -5.63
N ALA A 70 19.47 11.39 -6.90
CA ALA A 70 20.38 11.48 -8.05
C ALA A 70 21.06 12.86 -8.13
N LEU A 71 20.30 13.94 -7.99
CA LEU A 71 20.83 15.32 -8.08
C LEU A 71 21.79 15.66 -6.95
N ALA A 72 21.56 15.12 -5.75
CA ALA A 72 22.42 15.35 -4.60
C ALA A 72 23.65 14.43 -4.57
N TYR A 73 23.82 13.54 -5.57
CA TYR A 73 24.87 12.52 -5.60
C TYR A 73 24.94 11.75 -4.28
N ALA A 74 23.77 11.43 -3.70
CA ALA A 74 23.68 10.96 -2.31
C ALA A 74 24.39 9.62 -2.08
N ALA A 75 24.50 8.79 -3.12
CA ALA A 75 25.27 7.54 -3.10
C ALA A 75 26.81 7.74 -3.20
N GLY A 76 27.29 8.96 -3.43
CA GLY A 76 28.72 9.27 -3.58
C GLY A 76 29.27 9.05 -4.99
N ASP A 77 28.40 8.92 -5.99
CA ASP A 77 28.78 8.80 -7.40
C ASP A 77 29.58 10.03 -7.87
N LYS A 78 30.60 9.80 -8.71
CA LYS A 78 31.48 10.86 -9.23
C LYS A 78 31.00 11.46 -10.56
N THR A 79 30.03 10.83 -11.21
CA THR A 79 29.53 11.23 -12.53
C THR A 79 28.02 11.29 -12.53
N ALA A 80 27.44 12.20 -13.33
CA ALA A 80 25.99 12.33 -13.45
C ALA A 80 25.33 11.03 -13.94
N SER A 81 25.96 10.35 -14.91
CA SER A 81 25.48 9.06 -15.42
C SER A 81 25.48 7.97 -14.34
N GLY A 82 26.52 7.92 -13.49
CA GLY A 82 26.59 7.02 -12.35
C GLY A 82 25.43 7.26 -11.37
N ALA A 83 25.24 8.50 -10.95
CA ALA A 83 24.18 8.86 -10.00
C ALA A 83 22.76 8.50 -10.51
N ILE A 84 22.48 8.75 -11.79
CA ILE A 84 21.20 8.38 -12.41
C ILE A 84 21.03 6.86 -12.44
N THR A 85 22.08 6.13 -12.84
CA THR A 85 22.06 4.66 -12.89
C THR A 85 21.83 4.06 -11.50
N THR A 86 22.55 4.54 -10.50
CA THR A 86 22.41 4.11 -9.10
C THR A 86 20.98 4.38 -8.60
N ALA A 87 20.45 5.59 -8.83
CA ALA A 87 19.11 5.97 -8.39
C ALA A 87 17.98 5.13 -9.04
N LEU A 88 18.15 4.69 -10.29
CA LEU A 88 17.14 3.93 -11.03
C LEU A 88 17.34 2.41 -10.95
N SER A 89 18.49 1.94 -10.45
CA SER A 89 18.87 0.52 -10.47
C SER A 89 17.81 -0.41 -9.84
N GLU A 90 17.22 0.00 -8.72
CA GLU A 90 16.19 -0.76 -8.01
C GLU A 90 14.83 -0.81 -8.74
N LEU A 91 14.57 0.07 -9.71
CA LEU A 91 13.32 0.01 -10.49
C LEU A 91 13.25 -1.25 -11.37
N ASN A 92 14.39 -1.87 -11.69
CA ASN A 92 14.46 -3.12 -12.43
C ASN A 92 14.50 -4.36 -11.52
N SER A 93 13.93 -4.27 -10.33
CA SER A 93 13.84 -5.39 -9.39
C SER A 93 12.75 -6.37 -9.82
N SER A 94 13.05 -7.68 -9.90
CA SER A 94 12.06 -8.73 -10.20
C SER A 94 10.88 -8.70 -9.22
N LEU A 95 11.11 -8.24 -7.98
CA LEU A 95 10.06 -8.07 -6.98
C LEU A 95 9.08 -6.96 -7.36
N ILE A 96 9.57 -5.81 -7.87
CA ILE A 96 8.70 -4.72 -8.32
C ILE A 96 7.84 -5.18 -9.49
N TRP A 97 8.44 -5.87 -10.47
CA TRP A 97 7.70 -6.42 -11.60
C TRP A 97 6.69 -7.50 -11.19
N LEU A 98 7.02 -8.33 -10.21
CA LEU A 98 6.08 -9.30 -9.64
C LEU A 98 4.87 -8.59 -9.02
N ILE A 99 5.07 -7.47 -8.32
CA ILE A 99 3.99 -6.63 -7.79
C ILE A 99 3.13 -6.06 -8.93
N VAL A 100 3.73 -5.56 -10.00
CA VAL A 100 2.98 -5.02 -11.16
C VAL A 100 2.07 -6.09 -11.76
N VAL A 101 2.59 -7.29 -12.03
CA VAL A 101 1.82 -8.42 -12.56
C VAL A 101 0.69 -8.81 -11.60
N ALA A 102 0.99 -8.89 -10.31
CA ALA A 102 0.03 -9.11 -9.23
C ALA A 102 -1.16 -8.14 -9.28
N PHE A 103 -0.90 -6.83 -9.44
CA PHE A 103 -1.94 -5.82 -9.59
C PHE A 103 -2.72 -5.96 -10.91
N MET A 104 -2.08 -6.35 -12.01
CA MET A 104 -2.76 -6.59 -13.29
C MET A 104 -3.72 -7.78 -13.20
N ILE A 105 -3.31 -8.89 -12.58
CA ILE A 105 -4.18 -10.05 -12.32
C ILE A 105 -5.35 -9.63 -11.44
N ALA A 106 -5.10 -8.91 -10.35
CA ALA A 106 -6.12 -8.38 -9.46
C ALA A 106 -7.16 -7.52 -10.21
N ARG A 107 -6.71 -6.64 -11.12
CA ARG A 107 -7.59 -5.85 -12.00
C ARG A 107 -8.40 -6.72 -12.96
N GLY A 108 -7.83 -7.83 -13.45
CA GLY A 108 -8.55 -8.83 -14.25
C GLY A 108 -9.72 -9.46 -13.49
N PHE A 109 -9.52 -9.87 -12.23
CA PHE A 109 -10.58 -10.40 -11.37
C PHE A 109 -11.72 -9.40 -11.14
N ILE A 110 -11.36 -8.12 -10.93
CA ILE A 110 -12.33 -7.03 -10.76
C ILE A 110 -13.09 -6.80 -12.08
N LYS A 111 -12.38 -6.67 -13.20
CA LYS A 111 -12.98 -6.34 -14.51
C LYS A 111 -13.90 -7.45 -15.04
N THR A 112 -13.54 -8.71 -14.84
CA THR A 112 -14.37 -9.87 -15.23
C THR A 112 -15.55 -10.11 -14.27
N GLY A 113 -15.52 -9.48 -13.10
CA GLY A 113 -16.48 -9.70 -12.02
C GLY A 113 -16.36 -11.08 -11.36
N LEU A 114 -15.29 -11.83 -11.59
CA LEU A 114 -15.08 -13.15 -10.98
C LEU A 114 -15.09 -13.06 -9.44
N GLY A 115 -14.33 -12.10 -8.89
CA GLY A 115 -14.30 -11.89 -7.43
C GLY A 115 -15.69 -11.55 -6.87
N ARG A 116 -16.44 -10.70 -7.59
CA ARG A 116 -17.83 -10.37 -7.22
C ARG A 116 -18.75 -11.59 -7.25
N ARG A 117 -18.64 -12.45 -8.26
CA ARG A 117 -19.43 -13.69 -8.35
C ARG A 117 -19.14 -14.61 -7.16
N ILE A 118 -17.87 -14.83 -6.83
CA ILE A 118 -17.46 -15.67 -5.69
C ILE A 118 -18.06 -15.12 -4.38
N ALA A 119 -17.91 -13.80 -4.15
CA ALA A 119 -18.45 -13.16 -2.96
C ALA A 119 -19.98 -13.27 -2.86
N LEU A 120 -20.70 -13.04 -3.96
CA LEU A 120 -22.16 -13.20 -3.98
C LEU A 120 -22.61 -14.64 -3.74
N GLN A 121 -21.87 -15.64 -4.22
CA GLN A 121 -22.18 -17.05 -3.92
C GLN A 121 -22.00 -17.34 -2.42
N MET A 122 -20.95 -16.83 -1.78
CA MET A 122 -20.74 -17.02 -0.34
C MET A 122 -21.82 -16.33 0.49
N ILE A 123 -22.24 -15.11 0.09
CA ILE A 123 -23.37 -14.42 0.71
C ILE A 123 -24.67 -15.19 0.52
N ARG A 124 -24.91 -15.77 -0.66
CA ARG A 124 -26.10 -16.60 -0.90
C ARG A 124 -26.14 -17.82 0.01
N LEU A 125 -24.99 -18.43 0.30
CA LEU A 125 -24.89 -19.61 1.16
C LEU A 125 -25.02 -19.28 2.64
N LEU A 126 -24.36 -18.20 3.10
CA LEU A 126 -24.18 -17.91 4.53
C LEU A 126 -24.99 -16.70 5.03
N GLY A 127 -25.42 -15.81 4.14
CA GLY A 127 -25.95 -14.48 4.43
C GLY A 127 -27.36 -14.39 5.02
N LYS A 128 -27.91 -15.48 5.57
CA LYS A 128 -29.25 -15.49 6.18
C LYS A 128 -29.34 -14.66 7.47
N ARG A 129 -28.20 -14.36 8.09
CA ARG A 129 -28.05 -13.57 9.33
C ARG A 129 -26.87 -12.62 9.19
N THR A 130 -26.83 -11.56 9.98
CA THR A 130 -25.76 -10.54 9.97
C THR A 130 -24.36 -11.14 10.17
N LEU A 131 -24.21 -12.06 11.12
CA LEU A 131 -22.95 -12.80 11.33
C LEU A 131 -22.59 -13.65 10.11
N GLY A 132 -23.58 -14.27 9.48
CA GLY A 132 -23.41 -15.05 8.26
C GLY A 132 -23.01 -14.22 7.05
N LEU A 133 -23.42 -12.95 6.97
CA LEU A 133 -22.94 -12.00 5.95
C LEU A 133 -21.45 -11.71 6.15
N ALA A 134 -21.02 -11.46 7.39
CA ALA A 134 -19.60 -11.24 7.71
C ALA A 134 -18.75 -12.47 7.37
N TYR A 135 -19.18 -13.68 7.75
CA TYR A 135 -18.49 -14.91 7.38
C TYR A 135 -18.51 -15.16 5.87
N GLY A 136 -19.61 -14.86 5.17
CA GLY A 136 -19.69 -14.99 3.72
C GLY A 136 -18.66 -14.11 3.01
N LEU A 137 -18.53 -12.85 3.45
CA LEU A 137 -17.49 -11.95 2.95
C LEU A 137 -16.09 -12.44 3.33
N ALA A 138 -15.92 -12.99 4.54
CA ALA A 138 -14.63 -13.52 5.01
C ALA A 138 -14.16 -14.74 4.21
N PHE A 139 -15.04 -15.69 3.92
CA PHE A 139 -14.72 -16.85 3.09
C PHE A 139 -14.45 -16.44 1.64
N ALA A 140 -15.18 -15.46 1.12
CA ALA A 140 -14.90 -14.92 -0.20
C ALA A 140 -13.49 -14.32 -0.26
N ASP A 141 -13.11 -13.55 0.75
CA ASP A 141 -11.78 -12.96 0.86
C ASP A 141 -10.69 -14.04 1.00
N LEU A 142 -10.92 -15.07 1.82
CA LEU A 142 -10.03 -16.22 1.98
C LEU A 142 -9.77 -16.96 0.65
N ILE A 143 -10.83 -17.24 -0.12
CA ILE A 143 -10.74 -17.92 -1.42
C ILE A 143 -9.97 -17.06 -2.43
N LEU A 144 -10.15 -15.74 -2.38
CA LEU A 144 -9.49 -14.81 -3.30
C LEU A 144 -8.02 -14.56 -2.94
N SER A 145 -7.65 -14.63 -1.66
CA SER A 145 -6.31 -14.32 -1.15
C SER A 145 -5.15 -14.96 -1.92
N PRO A 146 -5.13 -16.29 -2.18
CA PRO A 146 -3.99 -16.93 -2.85
C PRO A 146 -3.82 -16.47 -4.31
N ALA A 147 -4.92 -16.10 -4.98
CA ALA A 147 -4.93 -15.72 -6.40
C ALA A 147 -4.86 -14.20 -6.63
N MET A 148 -5.20 -13.40 -5.62
CA MET A 148 -5.27 -11.95 -5.70
C MET A 148 -4.25 -11.30 -4.75
N PRO A 149 -2.99 -11.15 -5.22
CA PRO A 149 -1.86 -10.81 -4.36
C PRO A 149 -1.83 -9.41 -3.75
N SER A 150 -2.75 -8.53 -4.15
CA SER A 150 -2.91 -7.21 -3.56
C SER A 150 -4.10 -7.22 -2.60
N ASN A 151 -3.82 -7.12 -1.30
CA ASN A 151 -4.82 -6.99 -0.25
C ASN A 151 -5.71 -5.75 -0.45
N THR A 152 -5.15 -4.61 -0.84
CA THR A 152 -5.91 -3.39 -1.15
C THR A 152 -6.84 -3.58 -2.33
N ALA A 153 -6.40 -4.26 -3.40
CA ALA A 153 -7.25 -4.52 -4.55
C ALA A 153 -8.36 -5.52 -4.22
N ARG A 154 -8.07 -6.52 -3.38
CA ARG A 154 -9.03 -7.54 -2.95
C ARG A 154 -10.10 -6.97 -2.02
N CYS A 155 -9.68 -6.40 -0.89
CA CYS A 155 -10.61 -5.79 0.05
C CYS A 155 -11.31 -4.58 -0.57
N GLY A 156 -10.57 -3.58 -1.07
CA GLY A 156 -11.16 -2.34 -1.59
C GLY A 156 -11.86 -2.47 -2.94
N GLY A 157 -11.40 -3.38 -3.81
CA GLY A 157 -11.93 -3.53 -5.17
C GLY A 157 -13.01 -4.60 -5.33
N VAL A 158 -13.06 -5.60 -4.45
CA VAL A 158 -14.02 -6.72 -4.56
C VAL A 158 -14.94 -6.77 -3.34
N ILE A 159 -14.38 -6.87 -2.13
CA ILE A 159 -15.16 -7.15 -0.91
C ILE A 159 -15.93 -5.90 -0.44
N TYR A 160 -15.25 -4.75 -0.36
CA TYR A 160 -15.79 -3.50 0.14
C TYR A 160 -17.04 -3.02 -0.62
N PRO A 161 -17.07 -2.97 -1.97
CA PRO A 161 -18.28 -2.53 -2.69
C PRO A 161 -19.50 -3.41 -2.41
N ILE A 162 -19.28 -4.68 -2.09
CA ILE A 162 -20.35 -5.62 -1.74
C ILE A 162 -20.81 -5.38 -0.31
N ALA A 163 -19.87 -5.20 0.63
CA ALA A 163 -20.18 -4.86 2.02
C ALA A 163 -20.91 -3.51 2.14
N ASP A 164 -20.49 -2.48 1.41
CA ASP A 164 -21.15 -1.17 1.35
C ASP A 164 -22.57 -1.30 0.76
N SER A 165 -22.73 -2.06 -0.32
CA SER A 165 -24.04 -2.35 -0.92
C SER A 165 -24.98 -3.07 0.05
N LEU A 166 -24.47 -4.06 0.79
CA LEU A 166 -25.23 -4.75 1.84
C LEU A 166 -25.62 -3.77 2.95
N ALA A 167 -24.68 -2.98 3.48
CA ALA A 167 -24.96 -2.01 4.53
C ALA A 167 -26.07 -1.03 4.13
N ARG A 168 -25.99 -0.48 2.91
CA ARG A 168 -27.02 0.41 2.35
C ARG A 168 -28.37 -0.28 2.19
N SER A 169 -28.41 -1.57 1.83
CA SER A 169 -29.66 -2.34 1.73
C SER A 169 -30.37 -2.53 3.08
N PHE A 170 -29.62 -2.45 4.19
CA PHE A 170 -30.14 -2.45 5.56
C PHE A 170 -30.35 -1.02 6.12
N ASP A 171 -30.35 -0.02 5.25
CA ASP A 171 -30.49 1.38 5.62
C ASP A 171 -29.44 1.84 6.66
N SER A 172 -28.20 1.37 6.46
CA SER A 172 -27.02 1.73 7.25
C SER A 172 -26.07 2.56 6.40
N HIS A 173 -26.04 3.86 6.64
CA HIS A 173 -25.28 4.85 5.87
C HIS A 173 -24.08 5.38 6.65
N PRO A 174 -22.93 5.62 6.01
CA PRO A 174 -21.71 6.03 6.70
C PRO A 174 -21.76 7.46 7.28
N GLU A 175 -22.63 8.33 6.73
CA GLU A 175 -22.67 9.77 7.04
C GLU A 175 -23.50 10.12 8.28
N ASP A 176 -24.24 9.17 8.84
CA ASP A 176 -25.15 9.40 9.97
C ASP A 176 -25.00 8.32 11.06
N GLU A 177 -25.86 8.36 12.08
CA GLU A 177 -25.83 7.41 13.20
C GLU A 177 -26.23 5.98 12.80
N SER A 178 -26.93 5.81 11.67
CA SER A 178 -27.36 4.51 11.15
C SER A 178 -26.18 3.64 10.70
N ARG A 179 -24.97 4.19 10.55
CA ARG A 179 -23.73 3.43 10.31
C ARG A 179 -23.53 2.26 11.27
N SER A 180 -24.01 2.41 12.51
CA SER A 180 -23.86 1.41 13.57
C SER A 180 -24.82 0.22 13.45
N LYS A 181 -25.89 0.32 12.65
CA LYS A 181 -26.88 -0.78 12.45
C LYS A 181 -26.20 -2.06 11.97
N ILE A 182 -25.39 -1.96 10.91
CA ILE A 182 -24.63 -3.10 10.36
C ILE A 182 -23.36 -2.67 9.62
N GLY A 183 -23.32 -1.46 9.06
CA GLY A 183 -22.21 -0.97 8.24
C GLY A 183 -20.87 -1.00 8.97
N THR A 184 -20.80 -0.41 10.17
CA THR A 184 -19.58 -0.43 11.00
C THR A 184 -19.12 -1.86 11.27
N PHE A 185 -20.04 -2.76 11.66
CA PHE A 185 -19.71 -4.17 11.91
C PHE A 185 -19.10 -4.85 10.68
N LEU A 186 -19.75 -4.76 9.51
CA LEU A 186 -19.26 -5.41 8.29
C LEU A 186 -17.91 -4.84 7.85
N ILE A 187 -17.76 -3.51 7.83
CA ILE A 187 -16.51 -2.86 7.39
C ILE A 187 -15.35 -3.18 8.34
N THR A 188 -15.58 -3.19 9.65
CA THR A 188 -14.55 -3.58 10.62
C THR A 188 -14.17 -5.06 10.47
N CYS A 189 -15.14 -5.96 10.29
CA CYS A 189 -14.87 -7.38 10.09
C CYS A 189 -14.05 -7.64 8.82
N ILE A 190 -14.45 -7.08 7.67
CA ILE A 190 -13.70 -7.33 6.42
C ILE A 190 -12.29 -6.75 6.46
N GLY A 191 -12.07 -5.65 7.19
CA GLY A 191 -10.74 -5.08 7.40
C GLY A 191 -9.82 -6.06 8.14
N ASN A 192 -10.26 -6.53 9.30
CA ASN A 192 -9.50 -7.50 10.09
C ASN A 192 -9.31 -8.83 9.35
N VAL A 193 -10.34 -9.32 8.66
CA VAL A 193 -10.23 -10.56 7.88
C VAL A 193 -9.21 -10.40 6.76
N ASN A 194 -9.21 -9.28 6.05
CA ASN A 194 -8.23 -9.03 4.99
C ASN A 194 -6.79 -9.07 5.51
N ASP A 195 -6.53 -8.58 6.72
CA ASP A 195 -5.20 -8.65 7.34
C ASP A 195 -4.84 -10.09 7.70
N VAL A 196 -5.78 -10.86 8.26
CA VAL A 196 -5.57 -12.28 8.58
C VAL A 196 -5.31 -13.10 7.31
N THR A 197 -6.15 -12.96 6.28
CA THR A 197 -6.01 -13.72 5.03
C THR A 197 -4.80 -13.28 4.22
N ALA A 198 -4.37 -12.02 4.34
CA ALA A 198 -3.11 -11.52 3.81
C ALA A 198 -1.90 -12.21 4.46
N ALA A 199 -1.97 -12.53 5.76
CA ALA A 199 -0.90 -13.25 6.47
C ALA A 199 -0.90 -14.77 6.19
N LEU A 200 -2.05 -15.37 5.88
CA LEU A 200 -2.18 -16.83 5.66
C LEU A 200 -1.44 -17.33 4.40
N PHE A 201 -1.33 -16.51 3.36
CA PHE A 201 -0.75 -16.92 2.08
C PHE A 201 0.46 -16.07 1.73
N MET A 202 1.54 -16.72 1.26
CA MET A 202 2.73 -16.02 0.77
C MET A 202 2.42 -15.03 -0.35
N THR A 203 1.41 -15.33 -1.18
CA THR A 203 0.96 -14.44 -2.25
C THR A 203 -0.06 -13.40 -1.78
N GLY A 204 -0.69 -13.54 -0.61
CA GLY A 204 -1.83 -12.72 -0.17
C GLY A 204 -1.50 -11.25 0.17
N TYR A 205 -0.21 -10.94 0.32
CA TYR A 205 0.30 -9.59 0.55
C TYR A 205 1.70 -9.42 -0.03
N THR A 206 1.92 -8.30 -0.73
CA THR A 206 3.22 -7.92 -1.29
C THR A 206 4.37 -7.98 -0.27
N GLY A 207 4.13 -7.59 0.99
CA GLY A 207 5.16 -7.63 2.02
C GLY A 207 5.65 -9.04 2.33
N ASN A 208 4.82 -10.06 2.13
CA ASN A 208 5.22 -11.46 2.35
C ASN A 208 6.28 -11.89 1.33
N LEU A 209 6.15 -11.47 0.07
CA LEU A 209 7.15 -11.73 -0.97
C LEU A 209 8.48 -11.03 -0.68
N LEU A 210 8.42 -9.82 -0.11
CA LEU A 210 9.62 -9.12 0.36
C LEU A 210 10.28 -9.87 1.52
N ALA A 211 9.51 -10.32 2.50
CA ALA A 211 10.03 -11.10 3.62
C ALA A 211 10.71 -12.39 3.14
N VAL A 212 10.11 -13.10 2.19
CA VAL A 212 10.72 -14.30 1.58
C VAL A 212 12.02 -13.97 0.85
N LYS A 213 12.06 -12.87 0.09
CA LYS A 213 13.29 -12.41 -0.58
C LYS A 213 14.40 -12.10 0.43
N LEU A 214 14.07 -11.41 1.52
CA LEU A 214 15.02 -11.08 2.57
C LEU A 214 15.52 -12.33 3.29
N ALA A 215 14.63 -13.28 3.60
CA ALA A 215 14.99 -14.55 4.22
C ALA A 215 15.93 -15.38 3.33
N ALA A 216 15.64 -15.47 2.02
CA ALA A 216 16.49 -16.15 1.06
C ALA A 216 17.89 -15.52 0.98
N ASN A 217 17.97 -14.18 0.96
CA ASN A 217 19.25 -13.47 0.93
C ASN A 217 20.05 -13.61 2.24
N ALA A 218 19.38 -13.70 3.39
CA ALA A 218 20.02 -13.89 4.69
C ALA A 218 20.53 -15.32 4.89
N ALA A 219 19.82 -16.33 4.37
CA ALA A 219 20.22 -17.73 4.43
C ALA A 219 21.34 -18.11 3.44
N LEU A 220 21.64 -17.24 2.47
CA LEU A 220 22.74 -17.38 1.51
C LEU A 220 24.04 -16.69 1.99
N ARG A 221 24.09 -16.24 3.24
CA ARG A 221 25.31 -15.80 3.95
C ARG A 221 25.66 -16.81 5.04
#